data_AF-A0AAN6K2U2-F1
#
_entry.id   AF-A0AAN6K2U2-F1
#
_cell.length_a   1.000
_cell.length_b   1.000
_cell.length_c   1.000
_cell.angle_alpha   90.00
_cell.angle_beta   90.00
_cell.angle_gamma   90.00
#
_symmetry.space_group_name_H-M   'P 1'
#
loop_
_entity.id
_entity.type
_entity.pdbx_description
1 polymer ?
#
loop_
_entity_poly.entity_id
_entity_poly.type
_entity_poly.pdbx_seq_one_letter_code
_entity_poly.pdbx_strand_id
1 'polypeptide(L)'
;MGVRKLGFGQVGGGGGATKASAAKSSMGFGSTSRAPVVDESQRFAREKFGTQKGISSDEFFGRGTFDANQQSEAKSRLQGFEGATSISSNAYFGRPEEEGGVDLEGADLETVARDMVRKFGITAGDDLENLTGLLGEGAVKLQGAIGRYLRG
;
A
#
# COMPACT_ATOMS: atom_id res chain seq x y z
N MET A 1 -16.92 -45.97 -14.55
CA MET A 1 -16.72 -45.37 -13.21
C MET A 1 -16.27 -43.93 -13.40
N GLY A 2 -17.19 -42.96 -13.35
CA GLY A 2 -16.87 -41.54 -13.59
C GLY A 2 -17.16 -40.69 -12.35
N VAL A 3 -16.14 -39.98 -11.85
CA VAL A 3 -16.25 -39.08 -10.70
C VAL A 3 -16.84 -37.74 -11.12
N ARG A 4 -17.96 -37.33 -10.50
CA ARG A 4 -18.55 -36.00 -10.69
C ARG A 4 -17.84 -35.01 -9.77
N LYS A 5 -17.14 -34.04 -10.37
CA LYS A 5 -16.51 -32.93 -9.67
C LYS A 5 -17.58 -31.90 -9.29
N LEU A 6 -17.95 -31.87 -8.01
CA LEU A 6 -18.73 -30.77 -7.44
C LEU A 6 -17.78 -29.60 -7.17
N GLY A 7 -18.03 -28.48 -7.85
CA GLY A 7 -17.24 -27.26 -7.71
C GLY A 7 -17.50 -26.55 -6.39
N PHE A 8 -16.46 -25.91 -5.86
CA PHE A 8 -16.54 -25.03 -4.70
C PHE A 8 -17.55 -23.90 -4.99
N GLY A 9 -18.58 -23.77 -4.14
CA GLY A 9 -19.59 -22.72 -4.23
C GLY A 9 -20.95 -23.11 -4.79
N GLN A 10 -21.20 -24.38 -5.14
CA GLN A 10 -22.53 -24.81 -5.58
C GLN A 10 -23.50 -25.00 -4.38
N VAL A 11 -24.15 -23.91 -3.95
CA VAL A 11 -25.43 -23.99 -3.22
C VAL A 11 -26.56 -24.07 -4.24
N GLY A 12 -26.81 -25.29 -4.75
CA GLY A 12 -27.94 -25.58 -5.61
C GLY A 12 -29.24 -25.49 -4.80
N GLY A 13 -29.99 -24.39 -5.00
CA GLY A 13 -31.37 -24.28 -4.56
C GLY A 13 -32.24 -25.29 -5.30
N GLY A 14 -33.04 -26.04 -4.55
CA GLY A 14 -33.94 -27.04 -5.11
C GLY A 14 -34.82 -27.70 -4.06
N GLY A 15 -35.91 -27.02 -3.69
CA GLY A 15 -37.20 -27.62 -3.36
C GLY A 15 -37.39 -28.28 -1.98
N GLY A 16 -38.48 -27.88 -1.31
CA GLY A 16 -39.21 -28.77 -0.39
C GLY A 16 -39.04 -28.47 1.10
N ALA A 17 -40.10 -27.95 1.70
CA ALA A 17 -40.22 -27.77 3.14
C ALA A 17 -40.44 -29.11 3.87
N THR A 18 -39.60 -29.44 4.86
CA THR A 18 -39.96 -30.29 6.01
C THR A 18 -39.13 -29.92 7.24
N LYS A 19 -39.81 -29.76 8.38
CA LYS A 19 -39.23 -29.43 9.70
C LYS A 19 -38.42 -30.59 10.31
N ALA A 20 -37.46 -30.18 11.16
CA ALA A 20 -36.87 -30.85 12.33
C ALA A 20 -35.84 -31.99 12.12
N SER A 21 -34.59 -31.73 12.49
CA SER A 21 -33.94 -32.36 13.66
C SER A 21 -32.59 -31.68 13.95
N ALA A 22 -32.26 -31.54 15.24
CA ALA A 22 -30.97 -31.04 15.69
C ALA A 22 -29.88 -32.10 15.44
N ALA A 23 -28.84 -31.74 14.69
CA ALA A 23 -27.62 -32.53 14.59
C ALA A 23 -26.40 -31.62 14.75
N LYS A 24 -25.60 -32.00 15.74
CA LYS A 24 -24.42 -31.35 16.30
C LYS A 24 -23.30 -31.30 15.26
N SER A 25 -22.98 -30.11 14.74
CA SER A 25 -21.78 -29.91 13.91
C SER A 25 -20.59 -29.55 14.79
N SER A 26 -19.52 -30.33 14.60
CA SER A 26 -18.21 -30.29 15.24
C SER A 26 -17.61 -28.89 15.37
N MET A 27 -17.32 -28.53 16.61
CA MET A 27 -16.57 -27.35 17.03
C MET A 27 -15.11 -27.51 16.59
N GLY A 28 -14.73 -26.86 15.50
CA GLY A 28 -13.33 -26.73 15.06
C GLY A 28 -12.57 -25.72 15.92
N PHE A 29 -11.30 -26.00 16.16
CA PHE A 29 -10.34 -25.15 16.88
C PHE A 29 -10.44 -23.68 16.41
N GLY A 30 -10.93 -22.80 17.30
CA GLY A 30 -11.11 -21.36 17.04
C GLY A 30 -12.54 -20.81 17.18
N SER A 31 -13.55 -21.63 17.48
CA SER A 31 -14.94 -21.17 17.63
C SER A 31 -15.18 -20.43 18.96
N THR A 32 -14.90 -19.12 19.01
CA THR A 32 -15.66 -18.24 19.91
C THR A 32 -17.05 -18.06 19.31
N SER A 33 -18.05 -18.71 19.89
CA SER A 33 -19.45 -18.50 19.54
C SER A 33 -19.88 -17.11 20.05
N ARG A 34 -19.49 -16.05 19.33
CA ARG A 34 -20.16 -14.76 19.42
C ARG A 34 -21.56 -15.00 18.87
N ALA A 35 -22.59 -14.80 19.69
CA ALA A 35 -23.97 -14.72 19.21
C ALA A 35 -24.01 -13.85 17.94
N PRO A 36 -24.88 -14.13 16.95
CA PRO A 36 -25.06 -13.21 15.83
C PRO A 36 -25.64 -11.93 16.40
N VAL A 37 -24.76 -11.05 16.88
CA VAL A 37 -25.06 -9.64 16.99
C VAL A 37 -25.41 -9.30 15.55
N VAL A 38 -26.69 -9.07 15.29
CA VAL A 38 -27.13 -8.46 14.04
C VAL A 38 -26.43 -7.12 14.05
N ASP A 39 -25.23 -7.11 13.48
CA ASP A 39 -24.33 -5.98 13.54
C ASP A 39 -24.90 -4.98 12.55
N GLU A 40 -25.83 -4.16 13.03
CA GLU A 40 -26.45 -3.07 12.28
C GLU A 40 -25.38 -2.16 11.66
N SER A 41 -24.18 -2.13 12.24
CA SER A 41 -23.01 -1.44 11.67
C SER A 41 -22.52 -2.05 10.35
N GLN A 42 -22.59 -3.37 10.17
CA GLN A 42 -22.25 -4.02 8.89
C GLN A 42 -23.31 -3.77 7.82
N ARG A 43 -24.60 -3.73 8.19
CA ARG A 43 -25.66 -3.35 7.25
C ARG A 43 -25.53 -1.89 6.85
N PHE A 44 -25.30 -1.01 7.82
CA PHE A 44 -25.03 0.40 7.59
C PHE A 44 -23.83 0.62 6.65
N ALA A 45 -22.71 -0.08 6.88
CA ALA A 45 -21.53 -0.01 6.02
C ALA A 45 -21.85 -0.39 4.57
N ARG A 46 -22.54 -1.52 4.40
CA ARG A 46 -22.88 -2.07 3.08
C ARG A 46 -23.90 -1.21 2.35
N GLU A 47 -24.89 -0.67 3.05
CA GLU A 47 -25.94 0.18 2.48
C GLU A 47 -25.42 1.58 2.12
N LYS A 48 -24.57 2.18 2.96
CA LYS A 48 -24.03 3.53 2.73
C LYS A 48 -22.80 3.56 1.83
N PHE A 49 -21.93 2.56 1.96
CA PHE A 49 -20.60 2.58 1.37
C PHE A 49 -20.28 1.35 0.52
N GLY A 50 -21.26 0.48 0.24
CA GLY A 50 -21.03 -0.74 -0.53
C GLY A 50 -20.59 -0.52 -1.98
N THR A 51 -20.76 0.68 -2.53
CA THR A 51 -20.26 1.07 -3.86
C THR A 51 -18.83 1.60 -3.82
N GLN A 52 -18.30 1.91 -2.64
CA GLN A 52 -16.96 2.49 -2.46
C GLN A 52 -15.95 1.37 -2.23
N LYS A 53 -14.77 1.48 -2.85
CA LYS A 53 -13.70 0.47 -2.71
C LYS A 53 -13.11 0.39 -1.29
N GLY A 54 -13.35 1.41 -0.47
CA GLY A 54 -12.94 1.49 0.92
C GLY A 54 -13.50 2.75 1.56
N ILE A 55 -13.60 2.74 2.89
CA ILE A 55 -14.05 3.88 3.69
C ILE A 55 -13.05 4.17 4.79
N SER A 56 -12.89 5.44 5.14
CA SER A 56 -12.15 5.78 6.36
C SER A 56 -12.93 5.33 7.60
N SER A 57 -12.20 4.91 8.63
CA SER A 57 -12.77 4.67 9.96
C SER A 57 -13.54 5.89 10.47
N ASP A 58 -13.08 7.09 10.14
CA ASP A 58 -13.71 8.33 10.60
C ASP A 58 -15.05 8.60 9.91
N GLU A 59 -15.19 8.19 8.65
CA GLU A 59 -16.46 8.25 7.91
C GLU A 59 -17.43 7.18 8.40
N PHE A 60 -16.92 6.01 8.79
CA PHE A 60 -17.73 4.92 9.32
C PHE A 60 -18.29 5.24 10.71
N PHE A 61 -17.47 5.80 11.60
CA PHE A 61 -17.87 6.14 12.97
C PHE A 61 -18.36 7.58 13.15
N GLY A 62 -18.35 8.40 12.08
CA GLY A 62 -18.82 9.79 12.11
C GLY A 62 -17.99 10.70 13.02
N ARG A 63 -16.69 10.45 13.17
CA ARG A 63 -15.83 11.20 14.11
C ARG A 63 -15.49 12.63 13.69
N GLY A 64 -15.95 13.08 12.52
CA GLY A 64 -15.79 14.48 12.07
C GLY A 64 -14.33 14.89 11.81
N THR A 65 -13.38 13.97 11.92
CA THR A 65 -11.95 14.15 11.61
C THR A 65 -11.63 13.85 10.14
N PHE A 66 -12.66 13.63 9.32
CA PHE A 66 -12.51 13.44 7.88
C PHE A 66 -12.01 14.73 7.23
N ASP A 67 -10.74 14.72 6.82
CA ASP A 67 -10.14 15.78 6.04
C ASP A 67 -9.96 15.32 4.59
N ALA A 68 -10.77 15.89 3.69
CA ALA A 68 -10.71 15.60 2.26
C ALA A 68 -9.33 15.95 1.66
N ASN A 69 -8.61 16.90 2.25
CA ASN A 69 -7.27 17.29 1.80
C ASN A 69 -6.24 16.19 2.12
N GLN A 70 -6.36 15.52 3.27
CA GLN A 70 -5.48 14.39 3.60
C GLN A 70 -5.72 13.19 2.69
N GLN A 71 -6.96 12.94 2.28
CA GLN A 71 -7.25 11.89 1.28
C GLN A 71 -6.67 12.21 -0.09
N SER A 72 -6.82 13.45 -0.57
CA SER A 72 -6.27 13.84 -1.88
C SER A 72 -4.75 13.80 -1.88
N GLU A 73 -4.12 14.21 -0.79
CA GLU A 73 -2.68 14.14 -0.60
C GLU A 73 -2.19 12.69 -0.55
N ALA A 74 -2.85 11.81 0.21
CA ALA A 74 -2.53 10.38 0.25
C ALA A 74 -2.70 9.72 -1.12
N LYS A 75 -3.77 10.04 -1.86
CA LYS A 75 -3.96 9.56 -3.23
C LYS A 75 -2.86 10.04 -4.17
N SER A 76 -2.47 11.32 -4.08
CA SER A 76 -1.38 11.90 -4.87
C SER A 76 -0.05 11.18 -4.59
N ARG A 77 0.25 10.89 -3.32
CA ARG A 77 1.42 10.08 -2.93
C ARG A 77 1.36 8.66 -3.51
N LEU A 78 0.20 8.01 -3.44
CA LEU A 78 0.01 6.64 -3.92
C LEU A 78 0.07 6.52 -5.45
N GLN A 79 -0.26 7.57 -6.20
CA GLN A 79 -0.13 7.58 -7.66
C GLN A 79 1.32 7.33 -8.14
N GLY A 80 2.31 7.79 -7.38
CA GLY A 80 3.72 7.50 -7.66
C GLY A 80 4.12 6.02 -7.52
N PHE A 81 3.24 5.20 -6.95
CA PHE A 81 3.43 3.77 -6.74
C PHE A 81 2.43 2.91 -7.55
N GLU A 82 1.71 3.50 -8.51
CA GLU A 82 0.85 2.76 -9.45
C GLU A 82 1.71 1.78 -10.27
N GLY A 83 1.68 0.50 -9.89
CA GLY A 83 2.48 -0.58 -10.50
C GLY A 83 3.34 -1.36 -9.51
N ALA A 84 3.56 -0.84 -8.31
CA ALA A 84 4.22 -1.58 -7.25
C ALA A 84 3.23 -2.60 -6.64
N THR A 85 3.61 -3.88 -6.60
CA THR A 85 2.83 -4.93 -5.92
C THR A 85 2.87 -4.79 -4.41
N SER A 86 3.88 -4.09 -3.90
CA SER A 86 4.11 -3.80 -2.49
C SER A 86 4.79 -2.43 -2.37
N ILE A 87 4.36 -1.64 -1.38
CA ILE A 87 4.96 -0.35 -1.05
C ILE A 87 5.54 -0.47 0.35
N SER A 88 6.83 -0.18 0.52
CA SER A 88 7.43 -0.16 1.84
C SER A 88 6.97 1.08 2.61
N SER A 89 6.76 0.93 3.92
CA SER A 89 6.45 2.05 4.82
C SER A 89 7.53 3.14 4.75
N ASN A 90 8.80 2.73 4.60
CA ASN A 90 9.93 3.63 4.42
C ASN A 90 9.77 4.50 3.16
N ALA A 91 9.41 3.90 2.01
CA ALA A 91 9.19 4.62 0.76
C ALA A 91 7.97 5.55 0.84
N TYR A 92 6.93 5.17 1.59
CA TYR A 92 5.74 6.00 1.75
C TYR A 92 5.95 7.19 2.70
N PHE A 93 6.70 7.00 3.80
CA PHE A 93 6.90 8.03 4.83
C PHE A 93 8.24 8.79 4.74
N GLY A 94 9.14 8.43 3.83
CA GLY A 94 10.41 9.13 3.62
C GLY A 94 11.34 9.14 4.84
N ARG A 95 11.27 8.09 5.67
CA ARG A 95 12.19 7.95 6.80
C ARG A 95 13.58 7.63 6.25
N PRO A 96 14.66 8.22 6.81
CA PRO A 96 16.01 7.83 6.43
C PRO A 96 16.13 6.32 6.61
N GLU A 97 16.58 5.65 5.56
CA GLU A 97 16.90 4.23 5.61
C GLU A 97 17.89 4.03 6.77
N GLU A 98 17.45 3.38 7.86
CA GLU A 98 18.37 2.49 8.54
C GLU A 98 18.59 1.34 7.54
N GLU A 99 19.64 1.52 6.75
CA GLU A 99 20.25 0.59 5.83
C GLU A 99 20.56 -0.72 6.58
N GLY A 100 19.56 -1.58 6.75
CA GLY A 100 19.65 -2.78 7.59
C GLY A 100 18.64 -3.87 7.23
N GLY A 101 18.02 -3.77 6.06
CA GLY A 101 17.02 -4.74 5.59
C GLY A 101 17.01 -4.84 4.07
N VAL A 102 18.18 -4.73 3.47
CA VAL A 102 18.42 -5.24 2.12
C VAL A 102 18.30 -6.76 2.20
N ASP A 103 17.23 -7.31 1.63
CA ASP A 103 17.20 -8.70 1.17
C ASP A 103 18.27 -8.85 0.06
N LEU A 104 19.53 -8.89 0.49
CA LEU A 104 20.74 -9.11 -0.29
C LEU A 104 20.95 -10.60 -0.59
N GLU A 105 19.97 -11.47 -0.31
CA GLU A 105 20.13 -12.91 -0.47
C GLU A 105 19.89 -13.42 -1.91
N GLY A 106 19.79 -12.54 -2.92
CA GLY A 106 19.74 -13.04 -4.29
C GLY A 106 19.50 -12.09 -5.46
N ALA A 107 19.48 -10.77 -5.28
CA ALA A 107 19.29 -9.84 -6.40
C ALA A 107 20.64 -9.35 -6.93
N ASP A 108 20.99 -9.80 -8.15
CA ASP A 108 22.23 -9.50 -8.87
C ASP A 108 22.60 -8.00 -8.82
N LEU A 109 23.58 -7.64 -8.00
CA LEU A 109 24.21 -6.31 -7.96
C LEU A 109 24.69 -5.87 -9.36
N GLU A 110 25.00 -6.83 -10.24
CA GLU A 110 25.38 -6.56 -11.63
C GLU A 110 24.21 -6.00 -12.44
N THR A 111 22.98 -6.46 -12.19
CA THR A 111 21.78 -5.95 -12.84
C THR A 111 21.45 -4.55 -12.32
N VAL A 112 21.55 -4.32 -11.01
CA VAL A 112 21.39 -3.00 -10.38
C VAL A 112 22.45 -2.01 -10.86
N ALA A 113 23.71 -2.43 -10.92
CA ALA A 113 24.81 -1.60 -11.42
C ALA A 113 24.67 -1.30 -12.92
N ARG A 114 24.22 -2.26 -13.73
CA ARG A 114 23.97 -2.01 -15.16
C ARG A 114 22.80 -1.08 -15.42
N ASP A 115 21.73 -1.18 -14.64
CA ASP A 115 20.62 -0.24 -14.73
C ASP A 115 21.02 1.16 -14.26
N MET A 116 21.85 1.25 -13.21
CA MET A 116 22.46 2.50 -12.79
C MET A 116 23.31 3.09 -13.93
N VAL A 117 24.23 2.33 -14.50
CA VAL A 117 25.09 2.80 -15.61
C VAL A 117 24.28 3.14 -16.86
N ARG A 118 23.20 2.43 -17.19
CA ARG A 118 22.31 2.77 -18.31
C ARG A 118 21.52 4.05 -18.05
N LYS A 119 20.98 4.21 -16.84
CA LYS A 119 20.21 5.39 -16.44
C LYS A 119 21.08 6.65 -16.30
N PHE A 120 22.29 6.50 -15.76
CA PHE A 120 23.29 7.57 -15.66
C PHE A 120 24.06 7.80 -16.98
N GLY A 121 24.15 6.81 -17.86
CA GLY A 121 24.95 6.88 -19.09
C GLY A 121 24.20 7.26 -20.36
N ILE A 122 22.89 6.98 -20.45
CA ILE A 122 22.10 7.18 -21.69
C ILE A 122 21.04 8.27 -21.51
N THR A 123 20.45 8.41 -20.32
CA THR A 123 19.36 9.36 -20.06
C THR A 123 19.81 10.62 -19.29
N ALA A 124 20.92 10.54 -18.55
CA ALA A 124 21.36 11.66 -17.73
C ALA A 124 22.34 12.62 -18.44
N GLY A 125 22.74 12.42 -19.70
CA GLY A 125 23.68 13.33 -20.38
C GLY A 125 23.23 14.80 -20.37
N ASP A 126 21.97 15.04 -20.74
CA ASP A 126 21.38 16.37 -20.78
C ASP A 126 21.09 16.94 -19.36
N ASP A 127 20.72 16.07 -18.42
CA ASP A 127 20.45 16.48 -17.03
C ASP A 127 21.74 16.70 -16.22
N LEU A 128 22.85 16.03 -16.57
CA LEU A 128 24.15 16.14 -15.91
C LEU A 128 24.81 17.49 -16.21
N GLU A 129 24.60 18.08 -17.38
CA GLU A 129 25.03 19.46 -17.65
C GLU A 129 24.24 20.48 -16.79
N ASN A 130 22.93 20.29 -16.63
CA ASN A 130 22.13 21.13 -15.72
C ASN A 130 22.49 20.91 -14.24
N LEU A 131 22.70 19.67 -13.82
CA LEU A 131 23.12 19.32 -12.45
C LEU A 131 24.53 19.82 -12.14
N THR A 132 25.47 19.71 -13.08
CA THR A 132 26.84 20.23 -12.89
C THR A 132 26.86 21.75 -12.88
N GLY A 133 26.01 22.42 -13.67
CA GLY A 133 25.77 23.87 -13.57
C GLY A 133 25.23 24.29 -12.20
N LEU A 134 24.18 23.62 -11.72
CA LEU A 134 23.57 23.88 -10.41
C LEU A 134 24.53 23.58 -9.24
N LEU A 135 25.32 22.50 -9.35
CA LEU A 135 26.35 22.14 -8.36
C LEU A 135 27.49 23.17 -8.35
N GLY A 136 27.91 23.64 -9.52
CA GLY A 136 28.93 24.69 -9.65
C GLY A 136 28.48 26.00 -9.00
N GLU A 137 27.26 26.45 -9.27
CA GLU A 137 26.70 27.64 -8.62
C GLU A 137 26.52 27.45 -7.10
N GLY A 138 26.09 26.27 -6.67
CA GLY A 138 25.93 25.92 -5.26
C GLY A 138 27.27 25.96 -4.52
N ALA A 139 28.32 25.39 -5.11
CA ALA A 139 29.67 25.38 -4.56
C ALA A 139 30.24 26.80 -4.43
N VAL A 140 30.05 27.66 -5.43
CA VAL A 140 30.51 29.07 -5.37
C VAL A 140 29.77 29.85 -4.30
N LYS A 141 28.44 29.68 -4.19
CA LYS A 141 27.63 30.33 -3.13
C LYS A 141 28.04 29.85 -1.75
N LEU A 142 28.32 28.56 -1.59
CA LEU A 142 28.79 27.95 -0.35
C LEU A 142 30.18 28.45 0.03
N GLN A 143 31.13 28.44 -0.90
CA GLN A 143 32.48 28.97 -0.68
C GLN A 143 32.44 30.46 -0.32
N GLY A 144 31.58 31.24 -0.96
CA GLY A 144 31.36 32.65 -0.63
C GLY A 144 30.68 32.88 0.72
N ALA A 145 29.80 31.97 1.16
CA ALA A 145 29.20 32.02 2.49
C ALA A 145 30.23 31.67 3.58
N ILE A 146 31.00 30.60 3.38
CA ILE A 146 32.10 30.19 4.27
C ILE A 146 33.16 31.30 4.34
N GLY A 147 33.55 31.86 3.20
CA GLY A 147 34.54 32.94 3.13
C GLY A 147 34.07 34.28 3.72
N ARG A 148 32.75 34.49 3.86
CA ARG A 148 32.16 35.61 4.61
C ARG A 148 32.11 35.31 6.10
N TYR A 149 31.75 34.08 6.48
CA TYR A 149 31.73 33.62 7.87
C TYR A 149 33.12 33.64 8.53
N LEU A 150 34.18 33.36 7.77
CA LEU A 150 35.56 33.38 8.28
C LEU A 150 36.21 34.78 8.33
N ARG A 151 35.57 35.81 7.76
CA ARG A 151 36.09 37.19 7.68
C ARG A 151 35.26 38.22 8.43
N GLY A 152 34.08 37.84 8.93
CA GLY A 152 33.28 38.60 9.88
C GLY A 152 33.49 38.05 11.28
#